data_AF-A0A3C1PJR1-F1
#
_entry.id   AF-A0A3C1PJR1-F1
#
_cell.length_a   1.000
_cell.length_b   1.000
_cell.length_c   1.000
_cell.angle_alpha   90.00
_cell.angle_beta   90.00
_cell.angle_gamma   90.00
#
_symmetry.space_group_name_H-M   'P 1'
#
loop_
_entity.id
_entity.type
_entity.pdbx_description
1 polymer ?
#
loop_
_entity_poly.entity_id
_entity_poly.type
_entity_poly.pdbx_seq_one_letter_code
_entity_poly.pdbx_strand_id
1 'polypeptide(L)'
;MKKNVISIIWVLLYIGANAQTEGFVTDKFSTKNGDLTITFIGHASLMFEFQGKIIHIDPFSKVGDYSKLPKADLILLTHQHRDHLDTVAMRLIVKPETDIWVSESC
;
A
#
# COMPACT_ATOMS: atom_id res chain seq x y z
N MET A 1 22.16 -21.87 -36.95
CA MET A 1 22.47 -20.77 -35.99
C MET A 1 21.36 -19.72 -35.87
N LYS A 2 20.67 -19.30 -36.95
CA LYS A 2 19.61 -18.25 -36.88
C LYS A 2 18.28 -18.67 -36.24
N LYS A 3 17.90 -19.96 -36.31
CA LYS A 3 16.64 -20.48 -35.73
C LYS A 3 16.65 -20.52 -34.19
N ASN A 4 17.82 -20.68 -33.57
CA ASN A 4 17.96 -20.79 -32.11
C ASN A 4 17.87 -19.41 -31.43
N VAL A 5 18.26 -18.34 -32.13
CA VAL A 5 18.19 -16.96 -31.60
C VAL A 5 16.74 -16.46 -31.49
N ILE A 6 15.90 -16.79 -32.47
CA ILE A 6 14.47 -16.41 -32.46
C ILE A 6 13.75 -17.15 -31.32
N SER A 7 14.08 -18.42 -31.10
CA SER A 7 13.50 -19.22 -30.00
C SER A 7 13.85 -18.66 -28.62
N ILE A 8 15.06 -18.13 -28.42
CA ILE A 8 15.50 -17.53 -27.16
C ILE A 8 14.79 -16.19 -26.89
N ILE A 9 14.53 -15.40 -27.94
CA ILE A 9 13.79 -14.13 -27.83
C ILE A 9 12.34 -14.37 -27.38
N TRP A 10 11.68 -15.42 -27.91
CA TRP A 10 10.32 -15.78 -27.49
C TRP A 10 10.26 -16.29 -26.04
N VAL A 11 11.27 -17.04 -25.59
CA VAL A 11 11.37 -17.50 -24.19
C VAL A 11 11.59 -16.32 -23.23
N LEU A 12 12.45 -15.36 -23.59
CA LEU A 12 12.69 -14.15 -22.79
C LEU A 12 11.46 -13.24 -22.70
N LEU A 13 10.68 -13.11 -23.78
CA LEU A 13 9.41 -12.39 -23.78
C LEU A 13 8.33 -13.06 -22.90
N TYR A 14 8.32 -14.39 -22.80
CA TYR A 14 7.35 -15.13 -21.98
C TYR A 14 7.63 -15.02 -20.47
N ILE A 15 8.92 -14.94 -20.08
CA ILE A 15 9.33 -14.80 -18.67
C ILE A 15 9.01 -13.39 -18.14
N GLY A 16 9.19 -12.35 -18.96
CA GLY A 16 8.91 -10.96 -18.56
C GLY A 16 7.43 -10.65 -18.33
N ALA A 17 6.51 -11.40 -18.94
CA ALA A 17 5.07 -11.19 -18.83
C ALA A 17 4.45 -11.72 -17.52
N ASN A 18 5.17 -12.58 -16.78
CA ASN A 18 4.65 -13.24 -15.57
C ASN A 18 5.28 -12.75 -14.26
N ALA A 19 5.94 -11.59 -14.27
CA ALA A 19 6.34 -10.91 -13.04
C ALA A 19 5.09 -10.28 -12.37
N GLN A 20 4.19 -11.10 -11.84
CA GLN A 20 3.20 -10.63 -10.90
C GLN A 20 3.92 -10.27 -9.59
N THR A 21 3.87 -8.99 -9.23
CA THR A 21 4.12 -8.59 -7.84
C THR A 21 3.04 -9.25 -7.00
N GLU A 22 3.41 -10.16 -6.09
CA GLU A 22 2.45 -10.65 -5.11
C GLU A 22 1.84 -9.45 -4.38
N GLY A 23 0.50 -9.42 -4.35
CA GLY A 23 -0.23 -8.36 -3.67
C GLY A 23 0.04 -8.40 -2.16
N PHE A 24 -0.31 -7.32 -1.47
CA PHE A 24 -0.22 -7.28 -0.02
C PHE A 24 -1.13 -8.34 0.63
N VAL A 25 -0.64 -8.95 1.71
CA VAL A 25 -1.45 -9.86 2.53
C VAL A 25 -2.59 -9.06 3.16
N THR A 26 -3.77 -9.68 3.25
CA THR A 26 -4.98 -9.03 3.75
C THR A 26 -5.77 -9.99 4.65
N ASP A 27 -6.20 -9.48 5.80
CA ASP A 27 -7.14 -10.15 6.69
C ASP A 27 -8.51 -9.45 6.65
N LYS A 28 -9.60 -10.21 6.80
CA LYS A 28 -10.96 -9.69 6.81
C LYS A 28 -11.73 -10.15 8.04
N PHE A 29 -12.36 -9.21 8.73
CA PHE A 29 -13.12 -9.43 9.95
C PHE A 29 -14.54 -8.89 9.80
N SER A 30 -15.56 -9.72 10.02
CA SER A 30 -16.94 -9.24 10.07
C SER A 30 -17.24 -8.64 11.45
N THR A 31 -17.70 -7.38 11.46
CA THR A 31 -18.10 -6.67 12.68
C THR A 31 -19.59 -6.36 12.66
N LYS A 32 -20.15 -5.88 13.78
CA LYS A 32 -21.55 -5.41 13.83
C LYS A 32 -21.84 -4.23 12.91
N ASN A 33 -20.82 -3.46 12.54
CA ASN A 33 -20.93 -2.24 11.75
C ASN A 33 -20.41 -2.42 10.30
N GLY A 34 -20.31 -3.66 9.82
CA GLY A 34 -19.77 -4.00 8.51
C GLY A 34 -18.41 -4.69 8.58
N ASP A 35 -17.89 -5.07 7.43
CA ASP A 35 -16.61 -5.75 7.33
C ASP A 35 -15.44 -4.76 7.49
N LEU A 36 -14.44 -5.17 8.27
CA LEU A 36 -13.13 -4.54 8.35
C LEU A 36 -12.14 -5.39 7.56
N THR A 37 -11.52 -4.78 6.55
CA THR A 37 -10.40 -5.37 5.81
C THR A 37 -9.11 -4.69 6.27
N ILE A 38 -8.09 -5.47 6.60
CA ILE A 38 -6.77 -4.98 7.01
C ILE A 38 -5.74 -5.50 6.02
N THR A 39 -5.08 -4.59 5.32
CA THR A 39 -3.98 -4.90 4.40
C THR A 39 -2.64 -4.55 5.06
N PHE A 40 -1.72 -5.51 5.05
CA PHE A 40 -0.39 -5.39 5.64
C PHE A 40 0.60 -4.88 4.58
N ILE A 41 0.97 -3.60 4.67
CA ILE A 41 1.90 -2.98 3.71
C ILE A 41 3.35 -3.30 4.08
N GLY A 42 3.68 -3.23 5.38
CA GLY A 42 4.98 -3.64 5.93
C GLY A 42 5.40 -2.76 7.11
N HIS A 43 6.35 -3.23 7.93
CA HIS A 43 6.71 -2.58 9.20
C HIS A 43 5.46 -2.37 10.08
N ALA A 44 5.15 -1.12 10.46
CA ALA A 44 3.92 -0.72 11.14
C ALA A 44 2.84 -0.18 10.19
N SER A 45 3.12 -0.13 8.89
CA SER A 45 2.21 0.43 7.89
C SER A 45 1.07 -0.53 7.57
N LEU A 46 -0.15 -0.09 7.86
CA LEU A 46 -1.39 -0.82 7.59
C LEU A 46 -2.35 0.06 6.77
N MET A 47 -3.20 -0.58 5.97
CA MET A 47 -4.34 0.06 5.33
C MET A 47 -5.63 -0.65 5.75
N PHE A 48 -6.58 0.10 6.30
CA PHE A 48 -7.90 -0.42 6.61
C PHE A 48 -8.92 0.02 5.58
N GLU A 49 -9.82 -0.88 5.24
CA GLU A 49 -11.07 -0.57 4.56
C GLU A 49 -12.21 -0.89 5.52
N PHE A 50 -12.96 0.13 5.92
CA PHE A 50 -14.05 -0.03 6.87
C PHE A 50 -15.18 0.95 6.59
N GLN A 51 -16.41 0.46 6.45
CA GLN A 51 -17.59 1.28 6.12
C GLN A 51 -17.38 2.20 4.89
N GLY A 52 -16.69 1.69 3.87
CA GLY A 52 -16.38 2.43 2.65
C GLY A 52 -15.34 3.54 2.83
N LYS A 53 -14.62 3.57 3.97
CA LYS A 53 -13.51 4.48 4.23
C LYS A 53 -12.16 3.79 4.07
N ILE A 54 -11.21 4.51 3.51
CA ILE A 54 -9.80 4.11 3.42
C ILE A 54 -9.02 4.81 4.54
N ILE A 55 -8.40 4.03 5.42
CA ILE A 55 -7.62 4.53 6.55
C ILE A 55 -6.19 4.03 6.41
N HIS A 56 -5.21 4.93 6.36
CA HIS A 56 -3.79 4.57 6.36
C HIS A 56 -3.20 4.80 7.73
N ILE A 57 -2.51 3.80 8.27
CA ILE A 57 -1.83 3.84 9.56
C ILE A 57 -0.33 3.83 9.29
N ASP A 58 0.39 4.82 9.85
CA ASP A 58 1.85 4.96 9.77
C ASP A 58 2.42 4.72 8.36
N PRO A 59 1.97 5.47 7.34
CA PRO A 59 2.38 5.21 5.97
C PRO A 59 3.88 5.45 5.78
N PHE A 60 4.61 4.45 5.26
CA PHE A 60 6.06 4.51 5.09
C PHE A 60 6.51 4.12 3.68
N SER A 61 7.09 5.07 2.93
CA SER A 61 7.38 4.90 1.49
C SER A 61 8.40 3.81 1.16
N LYS A 62 9.08 3.26 2.17
CA LYS A 62 10.08 2.19 2.00
C LYS A 62 9.47 0.78 1.95
N VAL A 63 8.21 0.62 2.35
CA VAL A 63 7.54 -0.70 2.41
C VAL A 63 6.41 -0.86 1.40
N GLY A 64 6.04 0.19 0.66
CA GLY A 64 4.99 0.11 -0.34
C GLY A 64 5.06 1.22 -1.40
N ASP A 65 4.48 0.95 -2.57
CA ASP A 65 4.28 1.95 -3.62
C ASP A 65 2.95 2.66 -3.41
N TYR A 66 2.96 3.68 -2.56
CA TYR A 66 1.77 4.46 -2.18
C TYR A 66 1.11 5.21 -3.36
N SER A 67 1.78 5.33 -4.51
CA SER A 67 1.17 5.91 -5.72
C SER A 67 0.08 5.02 -6.32
N LYS A 68 0.09 3.72 -6.00
CA LYS A 68 -0.87 2.72 -6.45
C LYS A 68 -1.95 2.38 -5.42
N LEU A 69 -1.83 2.91 -4.20
CA LEU A 69 -2.80 2.67 -3.13
C LEU A 69 -3.96 3.67 -3.19
N PRO A 70 -5.16 3.29 -2.72
CA PRO A 70 -6.29 4.20 -2.63
C PRO A 70 -5.98 5.43 -1.77
N LYS A 71 -6.58 6.57 -2.14
CA LYS A 71 -6.47 7.81 -1.39
C LYS A 71 -7.14 7.68 -0.02
N ALA A 72 -6.51 8.23 1.00
CA ALA A 72 -6.95 8.14 2.38
C ALA A 72 -8.16 9.06 2.64
N ASP A 73 -9.17 8.53 3.32
CA ASP A 73 -10.12 9.38 4.04
C ASP A 73 -9.56 9.80 5.40
N LEU A 74 -8.73 8.96 6.03
CA LEU A 74 -8.06 9.23 7.30
C LEU A 74 -6.61 8.71 7.27
N ILE A 75 -5.68 9.50 7.80
CA ILE A 75 -4.31 9.07 8.11
C ILE A 75 -4.11 9.12 9.62
N LEU A 76 -3.65 8.01 10.20
CA LEU A 76 -3.28 7.91 11.61
C LEU A 76 -1.77 7.80 11.74
N LEU A 77 -1.17 8.68 12.54
CA LEU A 77 0.26 8.65 12.87
C LEU A 77 0.46 8.38 14.36
N THR A 78 1.16 7.30 14.69
CA THR A 78 1.41 6.90 16.08
C THR A 78 2.42 7.82 16.77
N HIS A 79 3.52 8.17 16.10
CA HIS A 79 4.57 9.05 16.61
C HIS A 79 5.47 9.61 15.50
N GLN A 80 6.37 10.55 15.86
CA GLN A 80 7.15 11.39 14.95
C GLN A 80 8.38 10.72 14.33
N HIS A 81 8.64 9.44 14.60
CA HIS A 81 9.76 8.76 13.98
C HIS A 81 9.53 8.60 12.48
N ARG A 82 10.63 8.64 11.72
CA ARG A 82 10.59 8.71 10.24
C ARG A 82 9.94 7.51 9.57
N ASP A 83 10.02 6.34 10.20
CA ASP A 83 9.41 5.09 9.77
C ASP A 83 7.91 5.00 10.07
N HIS A 84 7.33 6.04 10.69
CA HIS A 84 5.90 6.18 10.97
C HIS A 84 5.32 7.48 10.38
N LEU A 85 6.08 8.59 10.44
CA LEU A 85 5.75 9.88 9.82
C LEU A 85 6.60 10.10 8.56
N ASP A 86 6.10 9.59 7.43
CA ASP A 86 6.74 9.78 6.12
C ASP A 86 5.91 10.69 5.20
N THR A 87 6.32 11.95 5.10
CA THR A 87 5.66 12.93 4.22
C THR A 87 5.68 12.55 2.74
N VAL A 88 6.60 11.69 2.29
CA VAL A 88 6.62 11.19 0.90
C VAL A 88 5.43 10.27 0.67
N ALA A 89 5.21 9.29 1.56
CA ALA A 89 4.07 8.38 1.47
C ALA A 89 2.76 9.15 1.59
N MET A 90 2.63 10.03 2.59
CA MET A 90 1.42 10.82 2.83
C MET A 90 1.02 11.65 1.59
N ARG A 91 1.95 12.37 0.96
CA ARG A 91 1.67 13.17 -0.25
C ARG A 91 1.09 12.34 -1.41
N LEU A 92 1.38 11.05 -1.47
CA LEU A 92 0.88 10.16 -2.51
C LEU A 92 -0.55 9.66 -2.24
N ILE A 93 -1.06 9.77 -1.01
CA ILE A 93 -2.38 9.24 -0.63
C ILE A 93 -3.37 10.28 -0.10
N VAL A 94 -2.94 11.51 0.22
CA VAL A 94 -3.85 12.59 0.62
C VAL A 94 -4.73 13.06 -0.54
N LYS A 95 -5.93 13.51 -0.18
CA LYS A 95 -6.92 14.23 -1.00
C LYS A 95 -7.48 15.41 -0.17
N PRO A 96 -8.18 16.40 -0.77
CA PRO A 96 -8.61 17.60 -0.06
C PRO A 96 -9.39 17.36 1.24
N GLU A 97 -10.14 16.26 1.29
CA GLU A 97 -10.98 15.86 2.42
C GLU A 97 -10.32 14.84 3.38
N THR A 98 -9.02 14.54 3.22
CA THR A 98 -8.32 13.63 4.13
C THR A 98 -8.17 14.27 5.51
N ASP A 99 -8.71 13.61 6.54
CA ASP A 99 -8.40 13.94 7.94
C ASP A 99 -7.06 13.30 8.33
N ILE A 100 -6.27 14.00 9.14
CA ILE A 100 -4.97 13.51 9.63
C ILE A 100 -4.97 13.64 11.14
N TRP A 101 -4.87 12.50 11.83
CA TRP A 101 -4.77 12.45 13.28
C TRP A 101 -3.36 12.00 13.67
N VAL A 102 -2.75 12.77 14.56
CA VAL A 102 -1.38 12.57 15.02
C VAL A 102 -1.35 12.61 16.54
N SER A 103 -0.37 11.95 17.14
CA SER A 103 -0.08 12.17 18.55
C SER A 103 0.43 13.59 18.79
N GLU A 104 0.25 14.10 20.02
CA GLU A 104 0.65 15.46 20.40
C GLU A 104 2.15 15.74 20.20
N SER A 105 2.98 14.70 20.22
CA SER A 105 4.43 14.82 20.05
C SER A 105 4.90 14.98 18.59
N CYS A 106 3.98 14.92 17.62
CA CYS A 106 4.26 15.04 16.19
C CYS A 106 4.25 16.48 15.68
#